data_AF-A0A6A7GD80-F1
#
_entry.id   AF-A0A6A7GD80-F1
#
_cell.length_a   1.000
_cell.length_b   1.000
_cell.length_c   1.000
_cell.angle_alpha   90.00
_cell.angle_beta   90.00
_cell.angle_gamma   90.00
#
_symmetry.space_group_name_H-M   'P 1'
#
loop_
_entity.id
_entity.type
_entity.pdbx_description
1 polymer ?
#
loop_
_entity_poly.entity_id
_entity_poly.type
_entity_poly.pdbx_seq_one_letter_code
_entity_poly.pdbx_strand_id
1 'polypeptide(L)'
;MRTTAVSAAVALLVITVAQGQYQSSEFGLQRPDNMPSITQLEVMCGKDHLSVHLSFSVPFMGLVSSKGQFGIPECSYILPHSGGMHYEFQIYYNKCGTKPDMGGKFYENTIIIQYDADLIEVWDEAKRLRCEWYNDYEKTASKPPMVIADLDVIALNFRGDNVDCWMEIQDGKGPWAAPVTGIVPLGSTLTMVIAINDFSGEFDMRTKSCEASDGNGPPIYLTDENGCVLRPKMISNFMKLRNNDGRATVITYAHFHAFKFPDTMYVHLRCKV
;
A
#
# COMPACT_ATOMS: atom_id res chain seq x y z
N MET A 1 -32.22 50.71 -86.55
CA MET A 1 -33.24 50.15 -85.64
C MET A 1 -32.87 48.71 -85.31
N ARG A 2 -32.85 48.37 -84.00
CA ARG A 2 -32.64 47.03 -83.39
C ARG A 2 -31.21 46.46 -83.49
N THR A 3 -30.36 46.65 -82.48
CA THR A 3 -30.19 45.87 -81.22
C THR A 3 -29.65 44.46 -81.43
N THR A 4 -28.42 44.22 -80.97
CA THR A 4 -28.08 43.19 -79.96
C THR A 4 -26.59 43.27 -79.63
N ALA A 5 -26.27 43.72 -78.41
CA ALA A 5 -24.93 43.70 -77.85
C ALA A 5 -24.70 42.32 -77.21
N VAL A 6 -23.62 41.65 -77.61
CA VAL A 6 -23.11 40.43 -76.98
C VAL A 6 -22.39 40.84 -75.70
N SER A 7 -22.94 40.48 -74.53
CA SER A 7 -22.30 40.73 -73.24
C SER A 7 -21.89 39.41 -72.60
N ALA A 8 -20.60 39.35 -72.24
CA ALA A 8 -19.87 38.17 -71.81
C ALA A 8 -20.32 37.66 -70.42
N ALA A 9 -20.54 36.36 -70.31
CA ALA A 9 -20.64 35.69 -69.02
C ALA A 9 -19.22 35.46 -68.47
N VAL A 10 -18.83 36.25 -67.47
CA VAL A 10 -17.60 36.03 -66.70
C VAL A 10 -17.88 34.95 -65.66
N ALA A 11 -17.35 33.75 -65.88
CA ALA A 11 -17.35 32.68 -64.90
C ALA A 11 -16.33 33.01 -63.80
N LEU A 12 -16.80 33.34 -62.59
CA LEU A 12 -15.95 33.43 -61.40
C LEU A 12 -15.46 32.04 -61.02
N LEU A 13 -14.19 31.74 -61.31
CA LEU A 13 -13.46 30.62 -60.73
C LEU A 13 -13.24 30.90 -59.23
N VAL A 14 -14.04 30.26 -58.38
CA VAL A 14 -13.78 30.19 -56.94
C VAL A 14 -12.57 29.29 -56.74
N ILE A 15 -11.41 29.88 -56.45
CA ILE A 15 -10.21 29.17 -56.06
C ILE A 15 -10.45 28.66 -54.63
N THR A 16 -10.78 27.37 -54.50
CA THR A 16 -10.78 26.69 -53.21
C THR A 16 -9.34 26.54 -52.75
N VAL A 17 -8.94 27.35 -51.76
CA VAL A 17 -7.66 27.19 -51.07
C VAL A 17 -7.70 25.86 -50.34
N ALA A 18 -6.97 24.87 -50.84
CA ALA A 18 -6.74 23.63 -50.10
C ALA A 18 -5.95 23.97 -48.84
N GLN A 19 -6.61 23.91 -47.68
CA GLN A 19 -5.93 23.97 -46.40
C GLN A 19 -5.06 22.71 -46.31
N GLY A 20 -3.77 22.86 -46.62
CA GLY A 20 -2.77 21.86 -46.29
C GLY A 20 -2.81 21.64 -44.79
N GLN A 21 -3.33 20.50 -44.36
CA GLN A 21 -3.22 20.06 -42.98
C GLN A 21 -1.73 19.88 -42.70
N TYR A 22 -1.17 20.79 -41.89
CA TYR A 22 0.08 20.54 -41.19
C TYR A 22 -0.20 19.38 -40.24
N GLN A 23 0.02 18.17 -40.73
CA GLN A 23 0.07 16.98 -39.89
C GLN A 23 1.40 17.09 -39.14
N SER A 24 1.32 17.60 -37.91
CA SER A 24 2.38 17.39 -36.93
C SER A 24 2.57 15.88 -36.86
N SER A 25 3.67 15.39 -37.43
CA SER A 25 4.17 14.07 -37.11
C SER A 25 4.60 14.14 -35.65
N GLU A 26 3.63 13.85 -34.79
CA GLU A 26 3.88 13.45 -33.43
C GLU A 26 4.81 12.25 -33.54
N PHE A 27 6.11 12.48 -33.34
CA PHE A 27 7.07 11.42 -33.08
C PHE A 27 6.69 10.82 -31.72
N GLY A 28 5.57 10.09 -31.68
CA GLY A 28 5.16 9.30 -30.56
C GLY A 28 6.16 8.16 -30.47
N LEU A 29 7.22 8.35 -29.68
CA LEU A 29 8.01 7.26 -29.16
C LEU A 29 7.01 6.40 -28.39
N GLN A 30 6.52 5.32 -29.00
CA GLN A 30 5.67 4.35 -28.32
C GLN A 30 6.59 3.45 -27.48
N ARG A 31 6.20 3.20 -26.22
CA ARG A 31 6.93 2.26 -25.37
C ARG A 31 6.95 0.89 -26.06
N PRO A 32 8.10 0.24 -26.25
CA PRO A 32 8.15 -1.08 -26.87
C PRO A 32 7.32 -2.10 -26.09
N ASP A 33 6.51 -2.91 -26.79
CA ASP A 33 5.58 -3.87 -26.16
C ASP A 33 6.28 -4.94 -25.30
N ASN A 34 7.57 -5.22 -25.58
CA ASN A 34 8.37 -6.22 -24.86
C ASN A 34 9.25 -5.61 -23.75
N MET A 35 9.03 -4.35 -23.39
CA MET A 35 9.79 -3.70 -22.34
C MET A 35 9.35 -4.20 -20.95
N PRO A 36 10.28 -4.49 -20.02
CA PRO A 36 9.90 -4.83 -18.66
C PRO A 36 9.09 -3.72 -18.02
N SER A 37 8.10 -4.11 -17.23
CA SER A 37 7.29 -3.22 -16.41
C SER A 37 7.25 -3.77 -15.00
N ILE A 38 7.24 -2.88 -14.01
CA ILE A 38 7.22 -3.26 -12.60
C ILE A 38 5.84 -3.85 -12.28
N THR A 39 5.80 -5.12 -11.89
CA THR A 39 4.58 -5.82 -11.49
C THR A 39 4.32 -5.67 -9.99
N GLN A 40 5.38 -5.69 -9.18
CA GLN A 40 5.32 -5.52 -7.73
C GLN A 40 6.53 -4.72 -7.25
N LEU A 41 6.27 -3.73 -6.40
CA LEU A 41 7.28 -2.99 -5.64
C LEU A 41 6.80 -2.91 -4.20
N GLU A 42 7.46 -3.65 -3.33
CA GLU A 42 7.15 -3.73 -1.91
C GLU A 42 8.39 -3.36 -1.10
N VAL A 43 8.18 -2.61 -0.02
CA VAL A 43 9.28 -2.14 0.84
C VAL A 43 8.93 -2.44 2.29
N MET A 44 9.82 -3.18 2.96
CA MET A 44 9.78 -3.41 4.39
C MET A 44 10.82 -2.51 5.06
N CYS A 45 10.39 -1.69 6.02
CA CYS A 45 11.30 -0.81 6.74
C CYS A 45 11.78 -1.51 8.01
N GLY A 46 13.06 -1.88 8.04
CA GLY A 46 13.71 -2.41 9.23
C GLY A 46 14.12 -1.33 10.23
N LYS A 47 14.98 -1.69 11.17
CA LYS A 47 15.50 -0.76 12.19
C LYS A 47 16.55 0.20 11.64
N ASP A 48 17.36 -0.26 10.70
CA ASP A 48 18.53 0.44 10.15
C ASP A 48 18.59 0.46 8.61
N HIS A 49 17.66 -0.22 7.93
CA HIS A 49 17.62 -0.34 6.47
C HIS A 49 16.19 -0.48 5.92
N LEU A 50 16.01 -0.20 4.63
CA LEU A 50 14.84 -0.55 3.84
C LEU A 50 15.14 -1.84 3.07
N SER A 51 14.32 -2.87 3.20
CA SER A 51 14.34 -4.05 2.34
C SER A 51 13.35 -3.88 1.21
N VAL A 52 13.83 -3.88 -0.03
CA VAL A 52 13.04 -3.62 -1.23
C VAL A 52 12.88 -4.91 -2.03
N HIS A 53 11.64 -5.30 -2.31
CA HIS A 53 11.28 -6.40 -3.18
C HIS A 53 10.71 -5.83 -4.48
N LEU A 54 11.39 -6.12 -5.59
CA LEU A 54 11.04 -5.62 -6.91
C LEU A 54 10.83 -6.79 -7.86
N SER A 55 9.66 -6.81 -8.50
CA SER A 55 9.32 -7.81 -9.51
C SER A 55 8.95 -7.14 -10.83
N PHE A 56 9.37 -7.77 -11.93
CA PHE A 56 9.12 -7.31 -13.29
C PHE A 56 8.26 -8.30 -14.09
N SER A 57 7.59 -7.80 -15.13
CA SER A 57 6.75 -8.61 -16.03
C SER A 57 7.58 -9.56 -16.92
N VAL A 58 8.78 -9.15 -17.31
CA VAL A 58 9.75 -9.92 -18.09
C VAL A 58 11.15 -9.73 -17.50
N PRO A 59 12.15 -10.57 -17.86
CA PRO A 59 13.53 -10.43 -17.41
C PRO A 59 14.06 -9.00 -17.57
N PHE A 60 14.48 -8.41 -16.46
CA PHE A 60 15.02 -7.05 -16.43
C PHE A 60 16.53 -7.09 -16.67
N MET A 61 17.00 -6.32 -17.66
CA MET A 61 18.41 -6.27 -18.08
C MET A 61 19.10 -4.93 -17.78
N GLY A 62 18.36 -3.96 -17.23
CA GLY A 62 18.88 -2.67 -16.86
C GLY A 62 19.55 -2.66 -15.49
N LEU A 63 19.60 -1.50 -14.86
CA LEU A 63 20.19 -1.33 -13.53
C LEU A 63 19.26 -0.56 -12.60
N VAL A 64 19.45 -0.78 -11.29
CA VAL A 64 18.74 -0.04 -10.25
C VAL A 64 19.74 0.52 -9.27
N SER A 65 19.71 1.85 -9.06
CA SER A 65 20.61 2.54 -8.14
C SER A 65 19.90 3.65 -7.36
N SER A 66 20.45 4.03 -6.22
CA SER A 66 19.97 5.22 -5.50
C SER A 66 20.32 6.50 -6.24
N LYS A 67 19.36 7.44 -6.29
CA LYS A 67 19.49 8.72 -6.99
C LYS A 67 20.76 9.47 -6.56
N GLY A 68 21.59 9.82 -7.54
CA GLY A 68 22.83 10.56 -7.33
C GLY A 68 23.99 9.75 -6.76
N GLN A 69 23.86 8.42 -6.66
CA GLN A 69 24.87 7.50 -6.12
C GLN A 69 25.32 6.43 -7.13
N PHE A 70 25.04 6.64 -8.43
CA PHE A 70 25.34 5.68 -9.51
C PHE A 70 26.80 5.21 -9.56
N GLY A 71 27.75 6.10 -9.24
CA GLY A 71 29.19 5.77 -9.23
C GLY A 71 29.68 4.98 -8.02
N ILE A 72 28.81 4.71 -7.03
CA ILE A 72 29.17 3.96 -5.82
C ILE A 72 28.61 2.54 -5.94
N PRO A 73 29.47 1.50 -6.05
CA PRO A 73 29.02 0.12 -6.22
C PRO A 73 28.10 -0.37 -5.10
N GLU A 74 28.27 0.13 -3.87
CA GLU A 74 27.43 -0.22 -2.71
C GLU A 74 25.98 0.30 -2.83
N CYS A 75 25.73 1.29 -3.71
CA CYS A 75 24.43 1.91 -3.90
C CYS A 75 23.79 1.58 -5.26
N SER A 76 24.39 0.63 -5.98
CA SER A 76 23.89 0.04 -7.22
C SER A 76 23.46 -1.39 -6.91
N TYR A 77 22.16 -1.61 -6.81
CA TYR A 77 21.57 -2.82 -6.26
C TYR A 77 21.37 -3.92 -7.31
N ILE A 78 20.99 -3.51 -8.51
CA ILE A 78 20.82 -4.40 -9.65
C ILE A 78 21.81 -3.95 -10.71
N LEU A 79 22.67 -4.87 -11.12
CA LEU A 79 23.66 -4.64 -12.17
C LEU A 79 23.05 -4.93 -13.57
N PRO A 80 23.57 -4.27 -14.62
CA PRO A 80 23.21 -4.56 -15.99
C PRO A 80 23.35 -6.05 -16.32
N HIS A 81 22.47 -6.55 -17.20
CA HIS A 81 22.49 -7.94 -17.70
C HIS A 81 22.29 -9.04 -16.66
N SER A 82 21.74 -8.71 -15.49
CA SER A 82 21.37 -9.71 -14.48
C SER A 82 20.28 -10.68 -14.97
N GLY A 83 19.29 -10.19 -15.72
CA GLY A 83 18.29 -11.02 -16.41
C GLY A 83 17.29 -11.73 -15.47
N GLY A 84 17.26 -11.36 -14.19
CA GLY A 84 16.26 -11.80 -13.23
C GLY A 84 14.92 -11.09 -13.42
N MET A 85 13.86 -11.73 -12.92
CA MET A 85 12.52 -11.13 -12.83
C MET A 85 12.18 -10.64 -11.41
N HIS A 86 12.87 -11.18 -10.40
CA HIS A 86 12.63 -10.89 -8.99
C HIS A 86 13.95 -10.48 -8.35
N TYR A 87 13.94 -9.37 -7.64
CA TYR A 87 15.12 -8.82 -6.98
C TYR A 87 14.78 -8.40 -5.56
N GLU A 88 15.73 -8.64 -4.67
CA GLU A 88 15.67 -8.23 -3.28
C GLU A 88 16.98 -7.55 -2.93
N PHE A 89 16.90 -6.35 -2.36
CA PHE A 89 18.08 -5.59 -1.95
C PHE A 89 17.78 -4.67 -0.77
N GLN A 90 18.84 -4.28 -0.07
CA GLN A 90 18.76 -3.47 1.14
C GLN A 90 19.37 -2.08 0.93
N ILE A 91 18.67 -1.05 1.40
CA ILE A 91 19.11 0.34 1.39
C ILE A 91 19.29 0.80 2.84
N TYR A 92 20.52 1.06 3.28
CA TYR A 92 20.76 1.49 4.65
C TYR A 92 20.42 2.97 4.89
N TYR A 93 19.94 3.31 6.10
CA TYR A 93 19.54 4.68 6.46
C TYR A 93 20.71 5.67 6.53
N ASN A 94 21.91 5.17 6.82
CA ASN A 94 23.13 5.98 6.98
C ASN A 94 23.95 6.15 5.68
N LYS A 95 23.51 5.53 4.57
CA LYS A 95 24.26 5.50 3.30
C LYS A 95 23.33 5.74 2.11
N CYS A 96 23.93 5.74 0.91
CA CYS A 96 23.23 5.76 -0.38
C CYS A 96 22.22 6.91 -0.58
N GLY A 97 22.50 8.06 0.04
CA GLY A 97 21.70 9.27 -0.12
C GLY A 97 20.35 9.23 0.60
N THR A 98 20.14 8.27 1.51
CA THR A 98 18.94 8.22 2.35
C THR A 98 18.91 9.43 3.28
N LYS A 99 17.81 10.19 3.26
CA LYS A 99 17.66 11.40 4.06
C LYS A 99 16.65 11.17 5.18
N PRO A 100 16.99 11.48 6.45
CA PRO A 100 16.00 11.58 7.51
C PRO A 100 15.22 12.90 7.38
N ASP A 101 13.97 12.91 7.84
CA ASP A 101 13.22 14.14 8.06
C ASP A 101 13.87 15.01 9.15
N MET A 102 13.60 16.33 9.13
CA MET A 102 14.08 17.30 10.13
C MET A 102 13.62 16.97 11.57
N GLY A 103 12.67 16.05 11.75
CA GLY A 103 12.26 15.50 13.05
C GLY A 103 12.47 13.99 13.24
N GLY A 104 13.15 13.29 12.32
CA GLY A 104 13.41 11.84 12.43
C GLY A 104 12.17 10.94 12.29
N LYS A 105 11.05 11.47 11.80
CA LYS A 105 9.76 10.74 11.70
C LYS A 105 9.69 9.79 10.50
N PHE A 106 10.45 10.07 9.45
CA PHE A 106 10.53 9.22 8.27
C PHE A 106 11.93 9.25 7.66
N TYR A 107 12.28 8.17 6.97
CA TYR A 107 13.46 8.06 6.13
C TYR A 107 13.02 7.96 4.68
N GLU A 108 13.69 8.68 3.80
CA GLU A 108 13.42 8.67 2.38
C GLU A 108 14.64 8.32 1.55
N ASN A 109 14.44 7.43 0.58
CA ASN A 109 15.40 7.16 -0.49
C ASN A 109 14.67 7.23 -1.83
N THR A 110 15.38 7.55 -2.90
CA THR A 110 14.80 7.52 -4.26
C THR A 110 15.64 6.57 -5.08
N ILE A 111 15.01 5.51 -5.59
CA ILE A 111 15.64 4.57 -6.51
C ILE A 111 15.32 4.99 -7.94
N ILE A 112 16.32 4.83 -8.81
CA ILE A 112 16.20 5.03 -10.25
C ILE A 112 16.30 3.66 -10.90
N ILE A 113 15.27 3.31 -11.67
CA ILE A 113 15.19 2.09 -12.47
C ILE A 113 15.49 2.52 -13.90
N GLN A 114 16.70 2.22 -14.37
CA GLN A 114 17.12 2.50 -15.73
C GLN A 114 17.02 1.22 -16.56
N TYR A 115 16.36 1.29 -17.70
CA TYR A 115 16.17 0.14 -18.57
C TYR A 115 17.37 -0.11 -19.50
N ASP A 116 18.15 0.93 -19.77
CA ASP A 116 19.44 0.86 -20.46
C ASP A 116 20.61 1.01 -19.49
N ALA A 117 21.77 0.44 -19.84
CA ALA A 117 22.95 0.44 -18.98
C ALA A 117 23.74 1.75 -19.04
N ASP A 118 23.72 2.42 -20.18
CA ASP A 118 24.60 3.55 -20.50
C ASP A 118 23.82 4.88 -20.55
N LEU A 119 22.53 4.84 -20.90
CA LEU A 119 21.71 6.02 -21.11
C LEU A 119 20.49 6.05 -20.18
N ILE A 120 20.06 7.27 -19.85
CA ILE A 120 18.76 7.51 -19.20
C ILE A 120 17.73 7.74 -20.29
N GLU A 121 16.71 6.90 -20.34
CA GLU A 121 15.63 6.99 -21.32
C GLU A 121 14.38 7.68 -20.74
N VAL A 122 13.47 8.08 -21.63
CA VAL A 122 12.17 8.65 -21.24
C VAL A 122 11.31 7.64 -20.46
N TRP A 123 11.60 6.34 -20.66
CA TRP A 123 10.89 5.23 -20.04
C TRP A 123 11.39 4.88 -18.64
N ASP A 124 12.52 5.45 -18.23
CA ASP A 124 13.10 5.20 -16.91
C ASP A 124 12.21 5.71 -15.78
N GLU A 125 12.25 4.99 -14.67
CA GLU A 125 11.35 5.25 -13.56
C GLU A 125 12.11 5.67 -12.31
N ALA A 126 11.68 6.76 -11.69
CA ALA A 126 12.15 7.16 -10.37
C ALA A 126 11.06 6.88 -9.34
N LYS A 127 11.36 6.04 -8.34
CA LYS A 127 10.44 5.75 -7.23
C LYS A 127 11.03 6.28 -5.93
N ARG A 128 10.30 7.17 -5.26
CA ARG A 128 10.69 7.65 -3.92
C ARG A 128 10.06 6.72 -2.90
N LEU A 129 10.92 6.01 -2.18
CA LEU A 129 10.56 5.10 -1.11
C LEU A 129 10.61 5.88 0.20
N ARG A 130 9.48 5.97 0.90
CA ARG A 130 9.39 6.66 2.18
C ARG A 130 8.88 5.71 3.24
N CYS A 131 9.69 5.53 4.28
CA CYS A 131 9.37 4.78 5.48
C CYS A 131 8.97 5.74 6.57
N GLU A 132 7.76 5.63 7.11
CA GLU A 132 7.26 6.52 8.18
C GLU A 132 6.99 5.73 9.46
N TRP A 133 7.43 6.27 10.61
CA TRP A 133 7.14 5.72 11.93
C TRP A 133 6.12 6.62 12.62
N TYR A 134 4.90 6.12 12.81
CA TYR A 134 3.87 6.79 13.59
C TYR A 134 3.85 6.21 15.00
N ASN A 135 3.97 7.06 16.03
CA ASN A 135 3.88 6.63 17.43
C ASN A 135 2.46 6.30 17.91
N ASP A 136 1.43 6.58 17.10
CA ASP A 136 0.03 6.42 17.49
C ASP A 136 -0.76 5.60 16.45
N TYR A 137 -1.23 4.43 16.89
CA TYR A 137 -1.95 3.45 16.07
C TYR A 137 -3.46 3.72 16.06
N GLU A 138 -3.92 4.48 15.09
CA GLU A 138 -5.31 4.45 14.62
C GLU A 138 -5.28 4.41 13.08
N LYS A 139 -5.69 3.29 12.46
CA LYS A 139 -5.71 3.16 10.99
C LYS A 139 -7.13 2.92 10.47
N THR A 140 -7.57 3.84 9.63
CA THR A 140 -8.66 3.65 8.66
C THR A 140 -8.02 3.33 7.31
N ALA A 141 -8.43 2.25 6.65
CA ALA A 141 -7.94 1.87 5.34
C ALA A 141 -8.63 2.71 4.24
N SER A 142 -7.85 3.43 3.43
CA SER A 142 -8.33 4.07 2.21
C SER A 142 -7.36 3.83 1.05
N LYS A 143 -7.93 3.62 -0.14
CA LYS A 143 -7.21 3.41 -1.40
C LYS A 143 -6.69 4.76 -1.92
N PRO A 144 -5.45 4.86 -2.43
CA PRO A 144 -4.98 6.10 -3.05
C PRO A 144 -5.75 6.42 -4.34
N PRO A 145 -6.10 7.69 -4.63
CA PRO A 145 -6.64 8.06 -5.92
C PRO A 145 -5.55 8.08 -6.99
N MET A 146 -5.91 7.66 -8.20
CA MET A 146 -5.05 7.65 -9.40
C MET A 146 -5.10 9.03 -10.08
N VAL A 147 -3.94 9.57 -10.47
CA VAL A 147 -3.84 10.75 -11.35
C VAL A 147 -2.70 10.54 -12.37
N ILE A 148 -2.91 11.04 -13.60
CA ILE A 148 -2.12 10.75 -14.80
C ILE A 148 -1.01 11.81 -15.05
N ALA A 149 0.19 11.30 -15.31
CA ALA A 149 1.38 11.80 -16.04
C ALA A 149 1.81 13.28 -16.00
N ASP A 150 2.90 13.54 -15.27
CA ASP A 150 4.18 14.05 -15.81
C ASP A 150 5.30 13.20 -15.16
N LEU A 151 6.58 13.34 -15.51
CA LEU A 151 7.71 12.59 -14.91
C LEU A 151 7.92 12.99 -13.43
N ASP A 152 6.95 12.67 -12.58
CA ASP A 152 6.91 12.97 -11.17
C ASP A 152 7.49 11.80 -10.40
N VAL A 153 8.34 12.10 -9.42
CA VAL A 153 8.90 11.07 -8.55
C VAL A 153 7.77 10.61 -7.64
N ILE A 154 7.08 9.54 -8.04
CA ILE A 154 5.97 8.99 -7.28
C ILE A 154 6.50 8.57 -5.91
N ALA A 155 6.09 9.31 -4.87
CA ALA A 155 6.38 9.00 -3.48
C ALA A 155 5.45 7.88 -3.02
N LEU A 156 6.01 6.67 -2.90
CA LEU A 156 5.35 5.53 -2.33
C LEU A 156 5.68 5.49 -0.84
N ASN A 157 4.66 5.77 -0.02
CA ASN A 157 4.77 5.68 1.42
C ASN A 157 4.51 4.23 1.84
N PHE A 158 5.58 3.54 2.23
CA PHE A 158 5.49 2.19 2.76
C PHE A 158 5.58 2.25 4.28
N ARG A 159 4.74 1.47 4.93
CA ARG A 159 4.71 1.36 6.39
C ARG A 159 5.72 0.27 6.77
N GLY A 160 6.59 0.56 7.72
CA GLY A 160 7.67 -0.31 8.20
C GLY A 160 7.24 -1.51 9.03
N ASP A 161 5.99 -1.94 8.87
CA ASP A 161 5.27 -2.75 9.82
C ASP A 161 4.28 -3.62 9.04
N ASN A 162 4.83 -4.48 8.18
CA ASN A 162 4.08 -5.47 7.38
C ASN A 162 3.57 -6.62 8.28
N VAL A 163 2.91 -6.27 9.38
CA VAL A 163 2.31 -7.20 10.34
C VAL A 163 0.83 -7.33 9.99
N ASP A 164 0.44 -8.52 9.52
CA ASP A 164 -0.97 -8.80 9.27
C ASP A 164 -1.69 -8.97 10.61
N CYS A 165 -2.70 -8.14 10.87
CA CYS A 165 -3.53 -8.24 12.08
C CYS A 165 -4.98 -8.52 11.69
N TRP A 166 -5.59 -9.49 12.36
CA TRP A 166 -7.02 -9.75 12.22
C TRP A 166 -7.64 -10.10 13.57
N MET A 167 -8.97 -10.00 13.60
CA MET A 167 -9.80 -10.34 14.74
C MET A 167 -10.86 -11.34 14.30
N GLU A 168 -11.09 -12.35 15.13
CA GLU A 168 -12.06 -13.42 14.92
C GLU A 168 -12.85 -13.69 16.21
N ILE A 169 -14.13 -14.02 16.07
CA ILE A 169 -14.96 -14.46 17.20
C ILE A 169 -15.21 -15.96 17.04
N GLN A 170 -14.91 -16.72 18.09
CA GLN A 170 -15.09 -18.16 18.15
C GLN A 170 -16.20 -18.55 19.12
N ASP A 171 -16.88 -19.65 18.83
CA ASP A 171 -17.93 -20.20 19.68
C ASP A 171 -17.34 -21.01 20.85
N GLY A 172 -17.78 -20.72 22.08
CA GLY A 172 -17.25 -21.36 23.27
C GLY A 172 -15.90 -20.77 23.75
N LYS A 173 -15.08 -21.63 24.35
CA LYS A 173 -13.75 -21.28 24.87
C LYS A 173 -12.69 -21.59 23.81
N GLY A 174 -12.14 -20.56 23.20
CA GLY A 174 -11.02 -20.59 22.26
C GLY A 174 -9.66 -20.69 22.96
N PRO A 175 -8.54 -20.47 22.25
CA PRO A 175 -8.43 -19.75 20.97
C PRO A 175 -8.42 -20.62 19.70
N TRP A 176 -8.72 -21.92 19.79
CA TRP A 176 -8.80 -22.83 18.62
C TRP A 176 -10.20 -23.39 18.40
N ALA A 177 -11.23 -22.70 18.90
CA ALA A 177 -12.60 -23.09 18.66
C ALA A 177 -13.05 -22.64 17.26
N ALA A 178 -14.17 -23.18 16.78
CA ALA A 178 -14.67 -22.84 15.45
C ALA A 178 -15.14 -21.36 15.41
N PRO A 179 -14.92 -20.65 14.29
CA PRO A 179 -15.42 -19.29 14.12
C PRO A 179 -16.95 -19.29 14.16
N VAL A 180 -17.53 -18.25 14.73
CA VAL A 180 -18.98 -18.08 14.79
C VAL A 180 -19.52 -17.84 13.39
N THR A 181 -20.36 -18.75 12.92
CA THR A 181 -21.11 -18.61 11.67
C THR A 181 -22.60 -18.53 11.96
N GLY A 182 -23.14 -17.31 12.12
CA GLY A 182 -24.58 -17.07 12.25
C GLY A 182 -25.00 -16.35 13.54
N ILE A 183 -26.25 -16.56 13.94
CA ILE A 183 -26.88 -15.88 15.09
C ILE A 183 -26.43 -16.54 16.39
N VAL A 184 -26.02 -15.73 17.36
CA VAL A 184 -25.55 -16.21 18.68
C VAL A 184 -26.64 -16.01 19.75
N PRO A 185 -26.96 -17.04 20.55
CA PRO A 185 -27.84 -16.89 21.71
C PRO A 185 -27.25 -15.97 22.79
N LEU A 186 -28.08 -15.15 23.43
CA LEU A 186 -27.65 -14.30 24.54
C LEU A 186 -27.11 -15.13 25.70
N GLY A 187 -26.04 -14.64 26.33
CA GLY A 187 -25.38 -15.30 27.46
C GLY A 187 -24.50 -16.48 27.09
N SER A 188 -24.43 -16.89 25.82
CA SER A 188 -23.45 -17.88 25.37
C SER A 188 -22.03 -17.41 25.68
N THR A 189 -21.14 -18.35 25.95
CA THR A 189 -19.71 -18.02 26.13
C THR A 189 -19.06 -18.02 24.77
N LEU A 190 -18.46 -16.90 24.39
CA LEU A 190 -17.70 -16.73 23.16
C LEU A 190 -16.24 -16.38 23.49
N THR A 191 -15.38 -16.51 22.49
CA THR A 191 -13.98 -16.09 22.60
C THR A 191 -13.63 -15.13 21.49
N MET A 192 -13.14 -13.95 21.87
CA MET A 192 -12.54 -13.00 20.95
C MET A 192 -11.07 -13.37 20.79
N VAL A 193 -10.63 -13.57 19.56
CA VAL A 193 -9.24 -13.88 19.21
C VAL A 193 -8.72 -12.75 18.33
N ILE A 194 -7.61 -12.15 18.74
CA ILE A 194 -6.86 -11.15 17.99
C ILE A 194 -5.51 -11.76 17.72
N ALA A 195 -5.12 -11.82 16.46
CA ALA A 195 -3.89 -12.46 16.04
C ALA A 195 -3.08 -11.55 15.13
N ILE A 196 -1.76 -11.62 15.28
CA ILE A 196 -0.82 -11.02 14.35
C ILE A 196 0.03 -12.08 13.69
N ASN A 197 0.39 -11.84 12.44
CA ASN A 197 1.41 -12.58 11.73
C ASN A 197 2.60 -11.63 11.46
N ASP A 198 3.70 -11.91 12.15
CA ASP A 198 4.96 -11.19 12.02
C ASP A 198 6.05 -12.16 11.58
N PHE A 199 6.39 -12.14 10.29
CA PHE A 199 7.39 -13.05 9.71
C PHE A 199 8.79 -12.89 10.31
N SER A 200 9.10 -11.72 10.90
CA SER A 200 10.40 -11.44 11.52
C SER A 200 10.46 -11.88 12.98
N GLY A 201 9.30 -12.02 13.65
CA GLY A 201 9.21 -12.40 15.06
C GLY A 201 9.75 -11.34 16.04
N GLU A 202 10.05 -10.13 15.56
CA GLU A 202 10.65 -9.03 16.31
C GLU A 202 9.63 -8.28 17.17
N PHE A 203 8.33 -8.46 16.91
CA PHE A 203 7.28 -7.67 17.55
C PHE A 203 6.47 -8.44 18.60
N ASP A 204 6.00 -7.71 19.62
CA ASP A 204 5.16 -8.24 20.69
C ASP A 204 3.81 -7.52 20.73
N MET A 205 2.71 -8.28 20.68
CA MET A 205 1.36 -7.71 20.63
C MET A 205 0.75 -7.51 22.02
N ARG A 206 0.02 -6.41 22.23
CA ARG A 206 -0.83 -6.18 23.41
C ARG A 206 -2.12 -5.50 23.01
N THR A 207 -3.27 -6.09 23.35
CA THR A 207 -4.57 -5.43 23.17
C THR A 207 -4.72 -4.28 24.17
N LYS A 208 -5.01 -3.09 23.65
CA LYS A 208 -5.24 -1.86 24.42
C LYS A 208 -6.75 -1.66 24.66
N SER A 209 -7.40 -0.86 23.82
CA SER A 209 -8.80 -0.48 24.00
C SER A 209 -9.72 -1.30 23.12
N CYS A 210 -10.74 -1.91 23.73
CA CYS A 210 -11.81 -2.63 23.07
C CYS A 210 -13.15 -1.97 23.39
N GLU A 211 -13.97 -1.78 22.38
CA GLU A 211 -15.27 -1.15 22.47
C GLU A 211 -16.35 -1.96 21.74
N ALA A 212 -17.58 -1.83 22.22
CA ALA A 212 -18.77 -2.40 21.62
C ALA A 212 -19.73 -1.29 21.24
N SER A 213 -20.26 -1.31 20.02
CA SER A 213 -21.22 -0.31 19.52
C SER A 213 -22.37 -0.97 18.77
N ASP A 214 -23.52 -0.32 18.78
CA ASP A 214 -24.69 -0.65 17.98
C ASP A 214 -24.72 0.09 16.63
N GLY A 215 -23.70 0.92 16.36
CA GLY A 215 -23.53 1.71 15.14
C GLY A 215 -24.15 3.11 15.17
N ASN A 216 -25.09 3.38 16.07
CA ASN A 216 -25.85 4.66 16.11
C ASN A 216 -25.73 5.41 17.45
N GLY A 217 -25.20 4.78 18.50
CA GLY A 217 -24.99 5.35 19.82
C GLY A 217 -23.52 5.41 20.27
N PRO A 218 -23.27 6.02 21.45
CA PRO A 218 -21.94 6.04 22.04
C PRO A 218 -21.46 4.61 22.33
N PRO A 219 -20.19 4.28 22.04
CA PRO A 219 -19.67 2.95 22.28
C PRO A 219 -19.56 2.66 23.78
N ILE A 220 -19.70 1.38 24.13
CA ILE A 220 -19.39 0.86 25.46
C ILE A 220 -17.96 0.36 25.45
N TYR A 221 -17.12 0.96 26.27
CA TYR A 221 -15.74 0.51 26.47
C TYR A 221 -15.70 -0.75 27.34
N LEU A 222 -15.11 -1.81 26.79
CA LEU A 222 -14.85 -3.09 27.45
C LEU A 222 -13.50 -3.05 28.17
N THR A 223 -12.50 -2.38 27.57
CA THR A 223 -11.19 -2.10 28.17
C THR A 223 -10.79 -0.64 28.03
N ASP A 224 -9.82 -0.21 28.84
CA ASP A 224 -9.22 1.13 28.76
C ASP A 224 -8.06 1.18 27.73
N GLU A 225 -7.43 2.35 27.60
CA GLU A 225 -6.28 2.56 26.71
C GLU A 225 -5.03 1.74 27.10
N ASN A 226 -4.98 1.23 28.33
CA ASN A 226 -3.89 0.41 28.85
C ASN A 226 -4.18 -1.10 28.76
N GLY A 227 -5.35 -1.53 28.30
CA GLY A 227 -5.74 -2.95 28.27
C GLY A 227 -6.37 -3.48 29.55
N CYS A 228 -6.75 -2.61 30.50
CA CYS A 228 -7.43 -3.02 31.72
C CYS A 228 -8.93 -3.22 31.47
N VAL A 229 -9.49 -4.30 32.01
CA VAL A 229 -10.91 -4.62 31.87
C VAL A 229 -11.77 -3.66 32.68
N LEU A 230 -12.61 -2.89 31.99
CA LEU A 230 -13.58 -1.97 32.59
C LEU A 230 -14.91 -2.64 32.93
N ARG A 231 -15.21 -3.77 32.27
CA ARG A 231 -16.48 -4.50 32.36
C ARG A 231 -16.26 -5.99 32.61
N PRO A 232 -15.83 -6.39 33.83
CA PRO A 232 -15.47 -7.77 34.14
C PRO A 232 -16.65 -8.76 34.10
N LYS A 233 -17.90 -8.27 34.09
CA LYS A 233 -19.10 -9.09 33.89
C LYS A 233 -19.35 -9.46 32.41
N MET A 234 -18.74 -8.72 31.48
CA MET A 234 -18.95 -8.88 30.04
C MET A 234 -17.77 -9.59 29.39
N ILE A 235 -16.54 -9.20 29.74
CA ILE A 235 -15.30 -9.73 29.16
C ILE A 235 -14.30 -10.12 30.25
N SER A 236 -13.52 -11.16 29.99
CA SER A 236 -12.39 -11.58 30.83
C SER A 236 -11.16 -10.74 30.56
N ASN A 237 -10.11 -10.96 31.35
CA ASN A 237 -8.79 -10.47 31.01
C ASN A 237 -8.31 -11.10 29.69
N PHE A 238 -7.50 -10.34 28.95
CA PHE A 238 -6.83 -10.82 27.75
C PHE A 238 -5.68 -11.75 28.13
N MET A 239 -5.70 -12.94 27.57
CA MET A 239 -4.66 -13.95 27.68
C MET A 239 -3.84 -13.95 26.40
N LYS A 240 -2.54 -14.14 26.53
CA LYS A 240 -1.60 -14.10 25.41
C LYS A 240 -0.93 -15.45 25.22
N LEU A 241 -0.81 -15.86 23.97
CA LEU A 241 -0.11 -17.06 23.54
C LEU A 241 0.78 -16.72 22.35
N ARG A 242 1.93 -17.37 22.28
CA ARG A 242 2.75 -17.41 21.07
C ARG A 242 2.41 -18.69 20.32
N ASN A 243 2.20 -18.57 19.02
CA ASN A 243 1.93 -19.72 18.16
C ASN A 243 3.01 -19.84 17.07
N ASN A 244 3.40 -21.06 16.74
CA ASN A 244 4.41 -21.37 15.73
C ASN A 244 3.82 -22.12 14.53
N ASP A 245 2.49 -22.24 14.44
CA ASP A 245 1.79 -22.99 13.38
C ASP A 245 1.81 -22.29 12.00
N GLY A 246 2.55 -21.20 11.84
CA GLY A 246 2.69 -20.45 10.59
C GLY A 246 1.46 -19.64 10.16
N ARG A 247 0.32 -19.77 10.84
CA ARG A 247 -0.88 -18.93 10.60
C ARG A 247 -0.84 -17.60 11.34
N ALA A 248 -0.26 -17.59 12.55
CA ALA A 248 -0.14 -16.43 13.43
C ALA A 248 1.10 -16.63 14.31
N THR A 249 1.79 -15.55 14.65
CA THR A 249 2.97 -15.59 15.53
C THR A 249 2.61 -15.27 16.98
N VAL A 250 1.71 -14.31 17.20
CA VAL A 250 1.21 -13.94 18.52
C VAL A 250 -0.30 -13.84 18.48
N ILE A 251 -0.94 -14.48 19.46
CA ILE A 251 -2.39 -14.51 19.62
C ILE A 251 -2.74 -13.96 21.00
N THR A 252 -3.66 -13.01 21.06
CA THR A 252 -4.27 -12.55 22.30
C THR A 252 -5.76 -12.83 22.24
N TYR A 253 -6.32 -13.45 23.28
CA TYR A 253 -7.72 -13.82 23.31
C TYR A 253 -8.36 -13.49 24.65
N ALA A 254 -9.67 -13.23 24.63
CA ALA A 254 -10.47 -13.00 25.83
C ALA A 254 -11.82 -13.70 25.68
N HIS A 255 -12.33 -14.23 26.79
CA HIS A 255 -13.65 -14.83 26.84
C HIS A 255 -14.69 -13.75 27.17
N PHE A 256 -15.83 -13.78 26.51
CA PHE A 256 -16.91 -12.86 26.79
C PHE A 256 -18.27 -13.57 26.71
N HIS A 257 -19.26 -13.04 27.40
CA HIS A 257 -20.63 -13.52 27.30
C HIS A 257 -21.38 -12.74 26.23
N ALA A 258 -22.09 -13.41 25.33
CA ALA A 258 -22.86 -12.75 24.29
C ALA A 258 -23.90 -11.79 24.92
N PHE A 259 -23.83 -10.53 24.50
CA PHE A 259 -24.74 -9.46 24.93
C PHE A 259 -25.33 -8.76 23.71
N LYS A 260 -26.42 -8.02 23.90
CA LYS A 260 -26.99 -7.16 22.86
C LYS A 260 -27.42 -5.81 23.43
N PHE A 261 -27.48 -4.81 22.57
CA PHE A 261 -28.13 -3.55 22.90
C PHE A 261 -29.67 -3.73 22.88
N PRO A 262 -30.43 -2.92 23.64
CA PRO A 262 -31.89 -3.03 23.68
C PRO A 262 -32.53 -2.86 22.30
N ASP A 263 -32.06 -1.88 21.53
CA ASP A 263 -32.70 -1.39 20.30
C ASP A 263 -32.15 -2.02 19.01
N THR A 264 -31.05 -2.78 19.09
CA THR A 264 -30.42 -3.41 17.92
C THR A 264 -30.20 -4.91 18.10
N MET A 265 -30.14 -5.60 16.96
CA MET A 265 -29.92 -7.04 16.88
C MET A 265 -28.44 -7.40 16.62
N TYR A 266 -27.59 -6.40 16.38
CA TYR A 266 -26.18 -6.57 16.03
C TYR A 266 -25.29 -5.80 17.00
N VAL A 267 -24.10 -6.34 17.26
CA VAL A 267 -23.06 -5.71 18.08
C VAL A 267 -21.79 -5.65 17.26
N HIS A 268 -21.22 -4.46 17.13
CA HIS A 268 -19.93 -4.24 16.52
C HIS A 268 -18.86 -4.16 17.60
N LEU A 269 -17.91 -5.09 17.56
CA LEU A 269 -16.74 -5.09 18.43
C LEU A 269 -15.57 -4.48 17.67
N ARG A 270 -14.83 -3.59 18.32
CA ARG A 270 -13.60 -2.99 17.77
C ARG A 270 -12.54 -3.00 18.84
N CYS A 271 -11.32 -3.38 18.48
CA CYS A 271 -10.19 -3.42 19.38
C CYS A 271 -8.98 -2.74 18.76
N LYS A 272 -8.24 -1.99 19.57
CA LYS A 272 -6.94 -1.42 19.29
C LYS A 272 -5.87 -2.32 19.89
N VAL A 273 -4.85 -2.61 19.10
CA VAL A 273 -3.65 -3.39 19.44
C VAL A 273 -2.43 -2.50 19.30
#